data_AF-A0A920F893-F1
#
_entry.id   AF-A0A920F893-F1
#
_cell.length_a   1.000
_cell.length_b   1.000
_cell.length_c   1.000
_cell.angle_alpha   90.00
_cell.angle_beta   90.00
_cell.angle_gamma   90.00
#
_symmetry.space_group_name_H-M   'P 1'
#
loop_
_entity.id
_entity.type
_entity.pdbx_description
1 polymer ?
#
loop_
_entity_poly.entity_id
_entity_poly.type
_entity_poly.pdbx_seq_one_letter_code
_entity_poly.pdbx_strand_id
1 'polypeptide(L)'
;MSSVLVDDTGQRLVVSYFDTSLGADTSWLPMNELDDVDCILVDVRWPEGASSIMNEAKKRGLLRVFDGDVADPSVLKELAPLSTHAIFQSQVLDYFPDLTT
;
A
#
# COMPACT_ATOMS: atom_id res chain seq x y z
N MET A 1 0.93 -12.90 -10.69
CA MET A 1 0.65 -12.79 -12.14
C MET A 1 -0.75 -12.23 -12.31
N SER A 2 -1.02 -11.38 -13.29
CA SER A 2 -2.38 -10.91 -13.58
C SER A 2 -2.68 -11.05 -15.07
N SER A 3 -3.91 -11.45 -15.39
CA SER A 3 -4.49 -11.43 -16.73
C SER A 3 -5.64 -10.42 -16.73
N VAL A 4 -5.70 -9.58 -17.76
CA VAL A 4 -6.76 -8.59 -17.91
C VAL A 4 -7.49 -8.88 -19.22
N LEU A 5 -8.77 -9.18 -19.13
CA LEU A 5 -9.65 -9.33 -20.28
C LEU A 5 -10.38 -8.01 -20.49
N VAL A 6 -10.40 -7.51 -21.72
CA VAL A 6 -11.03 -6.25 -22.10
C VAL A 6 -12.05 -6.51 -23.21
N ASP A 7 -13.28 -6.06 -23.04
CA ASP A 7 -14.32 -6.16 -24.08
C ASP A 7 -14.26 -4.99 -25.08
N ASP A 8 -15.14 -5.01 -26.09
CA ASP A 8 -15.23 -4.00 -27.13
C ASP A 8 -15.76 -2.64 -26.64
N THR A 9 -16.34 -2.59 -25.43
CA THR A 9 -16.78 -1.36 -24.76
C THR A 9 -15.73 -0.79 -23.80
N GLY A 10 -14.63 -1.51 -23.57
CA GLY A 10 -13.56 -1.13 -22.65
C GLY A 10 -13.78 -1.56 -21.20
N GLN A 11 -14.77 -2.41 -20.91
CA GLN A 11 -14.90 -3.03 -19.58
C GLN A 11 -13.78 -4.03 -19.35
N ARG A 12 -13.40 -4.21 -18.08
CA ARG A 12 -12.22 -4.99 -17.68
C ARG A 12 -12.58 -6.05 -16.65
N LEU A 13 -12.19 -7.29 -16.90
CA LEU A 13 -12.12 -8.35 -15.90
C LEU A 13 -10.66 -8.63 -15.58
N VAL A 14 -10.28 -8.46 -14.31
CA VAL A 14 -8.93 -8.72 -13.82
C VAL A 14 -8.90 -10.07 -13.09
N VAL A 15 -8.05 -10.97 -13.55
CA VAL A 15 -7.80 -12.28 -12.93
C VAL A 15 -6.38 -12.29 -12.40
N SER A 16 -6.23 -12.17 -11.09
CA SER A 16 -4.92 -12.10 -10.43
C SER A 16 -4.62 -13.38 -9.65
N TYR A 17 -3.42 -13.90 -9.85
CA TYR A 17 -2.80 -14.91 -9.01
C TYR A 17 -1.78 -14.25 -8.10
N PHE A 18 -2.03 -14.36 -6.79
CA PHE A 18 -1.14 -13.96 -5.73
C PHE A 18 -0.43 -15.20 -5.18
N ASP A 19 0.89 -15.23 -5.30
CA ASP A 19 1.70 -16.33 -4.82
C ASP A 19 1.77 -16.27 -3.30
N THR A 20 1.24 -17.28 -2.61
CA THR A 20 1.24 -17.35 -1.14
C THR A 20 2.64 -17.58 -0.55
N SER A 21 3.63 -17.92 -1.39
CA SER A 21 5.03 -18.04 -0.98
C SER A 21 5.78 -16.72 -0.98
N LEU A 22 5.19 -15.63 -1.52
CA LEU A 22 5.64 -14.27 -1.26
C LEU A 22 5.40 -13.97 0.23
N GLY A 23 6.38 -14.33 1.05
CA GLY A 23 6.27 -14.32 2.50
C GLY A 23 6.40 -12.93 3.12
N ALA A 24 6.25 -12.90 4.44
CA ALA A 24 6.37 -11.71 5.28
C ALA A 24 7.83 -11.26 5.57
N ASP A 25 8.82 -11.85 4.89
CA ASP A 25 10.23 -11.56 5.16
C ASP A 25 10.63 -10.20 4.60
N THR A 26 10.84 -9.24 5.50
CA THR A 26 11.24 -7.87 5.18
C THR A 26 12.74 -7.65 5.20
N SER A 27 13.54 -8.67 5.54
CA SER A 27 14.98 -8.52 5.77
C SER A 27 15.78 -8.09 4.54
N TRP A 28 15.23 -8.31 3.34
CA TRP A 28 15.86 -7.95 2.07
C TRP A 28 15.54 -6.53 1.60
N LEU A 29 14.64 -5.81 2.29
CA LEU A 29 14.31 -4.43 1.93
C LEU A 29 15.57 -3.55 2.00
N PRO A 30 15.87 -2.75 0.96
CA PRO A 30 17.09 -1.96 0.90
C PRO A 30 16.96 -0.67 1.73
N MET A 31 16.93 -0.81 3.06
CA MET A 31 16.70 0.30 3.98
C MET A 31 17.72 1.43 3.86
N ASN A 32 18.92 1.15 3.35
CA ASN A 32 19.96 2.15 3.08
C ASN A 32 19.61 3.06 1.90
N GLU A 33 18.86 2.58 0.90
CA GLU A 33 18.45 3.41 -0.25
C GLU A 33 17.50 4.55 0.15
N LEU A 34 16.92 4.50 1.36
CA LEU A 34 16.11 5.59 1.90
C LEU A 34 16.91 6.88 2.16
N ASP A 35 18.24 6.83 2.19
CA ASP A 35 19.07 8.04 2.35
C ASP A 35 19.09 8.92 1.10
N ASP A 36 18.71 8.37 -0.05
CA ASP A 36 18.79 9.03 -1.37
C ASP A 36 17.41 9.47 -1.91
N VAL A 37 16.35 9.40 -1.10
CA VAL A 37 14.98 9.72 -1.52
C VAL A 37 14.27 10.63 -0.52
N ASP A 38 13.38 11.48 -1.03
CA ASP A 38 12.54 12.35 -0.19
C ASP A 38 11.20 11.68 0.21
N CYS A 39 10.79 10.65 -0.51
CA CYS A 39 9.45 10.07 -0.43
C CYS A 39 9.44 8.57 -0.76
N ILE A 40 8.57 7.85 -0.07
CA ILE A 40 8.18 6.46 -0.41
C ILE A 40 6.68 6.36 -0.72
N LEU A 41 6.33 5.37 -1.53
CA LEU A 41 4.95 4.96 -1.80
C LEU A 41 4.80 3.49 -1.42
N VAL A 42 3.73 3.14 -0.71
CA VAL A 42 3.39 1.75 -0.38
C VAL A 42 1.91 1.47 -0.69
N ASP A 43 1.61 0.22 -1.02
CA ASP A 43 0.25 -0.29 -1.17
C ASP A 43 -0.09 -1.32 -0.08
N VAL A 44 -1.29 -1.87 -0.15
CA VAL A 44 -1.85 -2.84 0.81
C VAL A 44 -1.41 -4.29 0.59
N ARG A 45 -0.70 -4.60 -0.50
CA ARG A 45 -0.50 -5.99 -0.97
C ARG A 45 0.57 -6.73 -0.21
N TRP A 46 1.50 -6.00 0.43
CA TRP A 46 2.50 -6.56 1.32
C TRP A 46 2.57 -5.76 2.62
N PRO A 47 1.62 -6.00 3.55
CA PRO A 47 1.47 -5.20 4.76
C PRO A 47 2.75 -5.14 5.60
N GLU A 48 3.47 -6.25 5.74
CA GLU A 48 4.69 -6.33 6.54
C GLU A 48 5.81 -5.48 5.93
N GLY A 49 5.99 -5.55 4.61
CA GLY A 49 6.95 -4.72 3.90
C GLY A 49 6.60 -3.23 3.98
N ALA A 50 5.33 -2.90 3.75
CA ALA A 50 4.82 -1.53 3.84
C ALA A 50 5.01 -0.93 5.24
N SER A 51 4.64 -1.68 6.28
CA SER A 51 4.80 -1.28 7.68
C SER A 51 6.28 -1.09 8.03
N SER A 52 7.14 -2.03 7.62
CA SER A 52 8.58 -1.97 7.88
C SER A 52 9.23 -0.73 7.27
N ILE A 53 9.05 -0.50 5.96
CA ILE A 53 9.68 0.62 5.27
C ILE A 53 9.10 1.98 5.72
N MET A 54 7.79 2.06 5.99
CA MET A 54 7.18 3.29 6.51
C MET A 54 7.68 3.66 7.90
N ASN A 55 7.89 2.67 8.78
CA ASN A 55 8.46 2.93 10.10
C ASN A 55 9.90 3.43 10.01
N GLU A 56 10.71 2.91 9.09
CA GLU A 56 12.07 3.38 8.88
C GLU A 56 12.10 4.79 8.25
N ALA A 57 11.30 5.01 7.20
CA ALA A 57 11.13 6.32 6.58
C ALA A 57 10.64 7.39 7.58
N LYS A 58 9.78 7.01 8.53
CA LYS A 58 9.30 7.88 9.60
C LYS A 58 10.44 8.35 10.50
N LYS A 59 11.41 7.48 10.85
CA LYS A 59 12.57 7.86 11.66
C LYS A 59 13.48 8.87 10.95
N ARG A 60 13.52 8.81 9.61
CA ARG A 60 14.30 9.71 8.75
C ARG A 60 13.55 10.99 8.36
N GLY A 61 12.29 11.13 8.76
CA GLY A 61 11.47 12.29 8.45
C GLY A 61 11.01 12.36 6.99
N LEU A 62 11.05 11.25 6.25
CA LEU A 62 10.67 11.20 4.84
C LEU A 62 9.15 11.30 4.66
N LEU A 63 8.73 11.74 3.48
CA LEU A 63 7.35 11.65 3.04
C LEU A 63 6.96 10.18 2.83
N ARG A 64 5.76 9.85 3.26
CA ARG A 64 5.22 8.48 3.22
C ARG A 64 3.83 8.55 2.62
N VAL A 65 3.70 8.15 1.36
CA VAL A 65 2.44 8.11 0.64
C VAL A 65 1.87 6.71 0.74
N PHE A 66 0.60 6.61 1.14
CA PHE A 66 -0.12 5.35 1.23
C PHE A 66 -1.19 5.29 0.15
N ASP A 67 -1.10 4.29 -0.73
CA ASP A 67 -2.14 3.90 -1.67
C ASP A 67 -3.14 2.96 -0.97
N GLY A 68 -4.20 3.57 -0.44
CA GLY A 68 -5.26 2.89 0.29
C GLY A 68 -6.30 2.28 -0.65
N ASP A 69 -5.89 1.23 -1.37
CA ASP A 69 -6.76 0.37 -2.16
C ASP A 69 -7.58 -0.58 -1.26
N VAL A 70 -8.54 -1.29 -1.83
CA VAL A 70 -9.40 -2.24 -1.10
C VAL A 70 -8.55 -3.38 -0.52
N ALA A 71 -8.61 -3.53 0.80
CA ALA A 71 -7.92 -4.56 1.56
C ALA A 71 -8.71 -4.95 2.81
N ASP A 72 -8.19 -5.91 3.58
CA ASP A 72 -8.72 -6.18 4.91
C ASP A 72 -8.67 -4.91 5.78
N PRO A 73 -9.74 -4.56 6.51
CA PRO A 73 -9.77 -3.36 7.34
C PRO A 73 -8.65 -3.28 8.39
N SER A 74 -8.11 -4.41 8.85
CA SER A 74 -6.97 -4.43 9.77
C SER A 74 -5.69 -3.88 9.14
N VAL A 75 -5.40 -4.24 7.89
CA VAL A 75 -4.26 -3.72 7.11
C VAL A 75 -4.39 -2.21 6.94
N LEU A 76 -5.56 -1.74 6.54
CA LEU A 76 -5.82 -0.31 6.35
C LEU A 76 -5.60 0.47 7.66
N LYS A 77 -6.12 -0.04 8.78
CA LYS A 77 -5.97 0.58 10.10
C LYS A 77 -4.53 0.56 10.63
N GLU A 78 -3.73 -0.41 10.22
CA GLU A 78 -2.30 -0.46 10.54
C GLU A 78 -1.50 0.57 9.73
N LEU A 79 -1.70 0.60 8.40
CA LEU A 79 -0.84 1.34 7.48
C LEU A 79 -1.20 2.83 7.40
N ALA A 80 -2.50 3.18 7.41
CA ALA A 80 -2.93 4.56 7.23
C ALA A 80 -2.32 5.53 8.27
N PRO A 81 -2.26 5.22 9.58
CA PRO A 81 -1.65 6.10 10.58
C PRO A 81 -0.14 6.31 10.43
N LEU A 82 0.55 5.44 9.69
CA LEU A 82 1.97 5.59 9.41
C LEU A 82 2.22 6.62 8.30
N SER A 83 1.27 6.84 7.42
CA SER A 83 1.41 7.73 6.28
C SER A 83 1.51 9.22 6.67
N THR A 84 2.15 10.01 5.81
CA THR A 84 2.02 11.48 5.81
C THR A 84 0.87 11.93 4.90
N HIS A 85 0.63 11.16 3.84
CA HIS A 85 -0.40 11.41 2.83
C HIS A 85 -1.03 10.06 2.52
N ALA A 86 -2.35 9.98 2.59
CA ALA A 86 -3.09 8.78 2.23
C ALA A 86 -4.07 9.11 1.11
N ILE A 87 -4.10 8.25 0.09
CA ILE A 87 -4.99 8.36 -1.06
C ILE A 87 -5.88 7.13 -1.01
N PHE A 88 -7.17 7.31 -0.77
CA PHE A 88 -8.12 6.21 -0.63
C PHE A 88 -9.01 6.09 -1.84
N GLN A 89 -9.33 4.84 -2.21
CA GLN A 89 -10.48 4.59 -3.08
C GLN A 89 -11.78 4.89 -2.32
N SER A 90 -12.83 5.28 -3.06
CA SER A 90 -14.08 5.70 -2.44
C SER A 90 -14.73 4.62 -1.57
N GLN A 91 -14.57 3.34 -1.93
CA GLN A 91 -15.07 2.20 -1.14
C GLN A 91 -14.34 2.02 0.20
N VAL A 92 -13.14 2.58 0.34
CA VAL A 92 -12.29 2.43 1.53
C VAL A 92 -12.55 3.55 2.54
N LEU A 93 -13.12 4.67 2.11
CA LEU A 93 -13.39 5.84 2.97
C LEU A 93 -14.32 5.52 4.14
N ASP A 94 -15.24 4.56 3.99
CA ASP A 94 -16.15 4.13 5.06
C ASP A 94 -15.40 3.61 6.31
N TYR A 95 -14.14 3.18 6.17
CA TYR A 95 -13.30 2.75 7.28
C TYR A 95 -12.62 3.91 8.03
N PHE A 96 -12.65 5.12 7.46
CA PHE A 96 -12.01 6.33 7.98
C PHE A 96 -12.99 7.51 7.98
N PRO A 97 -14.06 7.47 8.81
CA PRO A 97 -15.11 8.49 8.82
C PRO A 97 -14.59 9.89 9.18
N ASP A 98 -13.46 9.98 9.88
CA ASP A 98 -12.84 11.25 10.27
C ASP A 98 -12.09 11.93 9.11
N LEU A 99 -11.92 11.26 7.95
CA LEU A 99 -11.26 11.78 6.75
C LEU A 99 -12.23 12.28 5.68
N THR A 100 -13.53 12.05 5.84
CA THR A 100 -14.58 12.54 4.94
C THR A 100 -15.17 13.84 5.48
N THR A 101 -14.52 14.97 5.20
CA THR A 101 -15.09 16.32 5.41
C THR A 101 -14.95 17.17 4.17
#